data_AF-A0A222T9K9-F1
#
_entry.id   AF-A0A222T9K9-F1
#
_cell.length_a   1.000
_cell.length_b   1.000
_cell.length_c   1.000
_cell.angle_alpha   90.00
_cell.angle_beta   90.00
_cell.angle_gamma   90.00
#
_symmetry.space_group_name_H-M   'P 1'
#
loop_
_entity.id
_entity.type
_entity.pdbx_description
1 polymer ?
#
loop_
_entity_poly.entity_id
_entity_poly.type
_entity_poly.pdbx_seq_one_letter_code
_entity_poly.pdbx_strand_id
1 'polypeptide(L)'
;MSRRWPDVSFQALRAQGAFLVDADRSGGRTRWVRVHSEAGAPLVLQHGIAGAIDVRDEHGRRLRYRETGPGRIEIPLGRDETAVIAPRGAHPDLRPRDVPAVGDAKPWGLPD
;
A
#
# COMPACT_ATOMS: atom_id res chain seq x y z
N MET A 1 -4.54 -2.38 13.77
CA MET A 1 -5.50 -2.67 12.68
C MET A 1 -6.40 -3.83 13.08
N SER A 2 -7.67 -3.77 12.71
CA SER A 2 -8.67 -4.79 13.02
C SER A 2 -8.22 -6.17 12.53
N ARG A 3 -8.25 -7.19 13.41
CA ARG A 3 -8.07 -8.60 13.01
C ARG A 3 -9.19 -9.10 12.09
N ARG A 4 -10.26 -8.32 11.91
CA ARG A 4 -11.43 -8.73 11.14
C ARG A 4 -11.22 -8.70 9.64
N TRP A 5 -10.25 -7.94 9.11
CA TRP A 5 -9.96 -7.89 7.66
C TRP A 5 -8.53 -8.38 7.37
N PRO A 6 -8.34 -9.71 7.27
CA PRO A 6 -7.04 -10.30 7.01
C PRO A 6 -6.54 -10.00 5.59
N ASP A 7 -7.45 -9.88 4.63
CA ASP A 7 -7.17 -9.64 3.22
C ASP A 7 -7.89 -8.37 2.76
N VAL A 8 -7.17 -7.49 2.07
CA VAL A 8 -7.67 -6.22 1.54
C VAL A 8 -6.90 -5.90 0.26
N SER A 9 -7.60 -5.54 -0.81
CA SER A 9 -6.99 -5.02 -2.02
C SER A 9 -7.81 -3.83 -2.51
N PHE A 10 -7.16 -2.71 -2.82
CA PHE A 10 -7.84 -1.53 -3.36
C PHE A 10 -6.92 -0.73 -4.28
N GLN A 11 -7.55 0.14 -5.08
CA GLN A 11 -6.89 1.07 -5.98
C GLN A 11 -7.47 2.48 -5.82
N ALA A 12 -6.62 3.48 -6.05
CA ALA A 12 -6.93 4.90 -6.17
C ALA A 12 -7.64 5.48 -4.93
N LEU A 13 -7.34 4.97 -3.73
CA LEU A 13 -7.84 5.58 -2.51
C LEU A 13 -7.15 6.92 -2.29
N ARG A 14 -7.93 8.00 -2.20
CA ARG A 14 -7.42 9.36 -1.97
C ARG A 14 -7.06 9.57 -0.51
N ALA A 15 -5.84 10.01 -0.27
CA ALA A 15 -5.34 10.42 1.04
C ALA A 15 -4.97 11.92 1.05
N GLN A 16 -4.89 12.49 2.26
CA GLN A 16 -4.48 13.88 2.47
C GLN A 16 -3.15 14.18 1.78
N GLY A 17 -3.01 15.37 1.19
CA GLY A 17 -1.81 15.77 0.43
C GLY A 17 -1.86 15.41 -1.05
N ALA A 18 -3.04 15.05 -1.56
CA ALA A 18 -3.28 14.64 -2.95
C ALA A 18 -2.45 13.40 -3.33
N PHE A 19 -2.51 12.38 -2.48
CA PHE A 19 -1.93 11.06 -2.77
C PHE A 19 -3.02 10.09 -3.20
N LEU A 20 -2.77 9.35 -4.26
CA LEU A 20 -3.52 8.15 -4.63
C LEU A 20 -2.78 6.93 -4.12
N VAL A 21 -3.48 6.09 -3.37
CA VAL A 21 -2.91 4.90 -2.73
C VAL A 21 -3.57 3.66 -3.28
N ASP A 22 -2.71 2.70 -3.64
CA ASP A 22 -3.08 1.33 -3.93
C ASP A 22 -2.37 0.44 -2.93
N ALA A 23 -3.02 -0.63 -2.48
CA ALA A 23 -2.38 -1.58 -1.58
C ALA A 23 -2.98 -2.98 -1.69
N ASP A 24 -2.14 -3.96 -1.39
CA ASP A 24 -2.55 -5.34 -1.15
C ASP A 24 -2.12 -5.77 0.26
N ARG A 25 -3.02 -6.48 0.92
CA ARG A 25 -2.84 -7.08 2.22
C ARG A 25 -3.34 -8.52 2.15
N SER A 26 -2.59 -9.43 2.75
CA SER A 26 -3.00 -10.83 2.89
C SER A 26 -2.55 -11.41 4.20
N GLY A 27 -3.39 -12.25 4.82
CA GLY A 27 -3.07 -12.90 6.10
C GLY A 27 -2.71 -11.92 7.21
N GLY A 28 -3.29 -10.72 7.19
CA GLY A 28 -3.00 -9.67 8.17
C GLY A 28 -1.66 -8.96 7.98
N ARG A 29 -1.00 -9.09 6.82
CA ARG A 29 0.26 -8.41 6.49
C ARG A 29 0.13 -7.62 5.20
N THR A 30 0.68 -6.41 5.17
CA THR A 30 0.74 -5.62 3.93
C THR A 30 1.77 -6.25 3.01
N ARG A 31 1.36 -6.56 1.77
CA ARG A 31 2.21 -7.16 0.74
C ARG A 31 2.91 -6.11 -0.09
N TRP A 32 2.24 -5.01 -0.39
CA TRP A 32 2.80 -3.85 -1.05
C TRP A 32 1.89 -2.63 -0.88
N VAL A 33 2.46 -1.46 -1.10
CA VAL A 33 1.76 -0.17 -1.20
C VAL A 33 2.34 0.58 -2.40
N ARG A 34 1.48 1.13 -3.27
CA ARG A 34 1.86 2.08 -4.32
C ARG A 34 1.21 3.42 -4.00
N VAL A 35 1.99 4.50 -4.06
CA VAL A 35 1.52 5.85 -3.80
C VAL A 35 1.94 6.76 -4.94
N HIS A 36 0.97 7.39 -5.59
CA HIS A 36 1.18 8.42 -6.60
C HIS A 36 0.88 9.81 -5.99
N SER A 37 1.74 10.79 -6.23
CA SER A 37 1.54 12.17 -5.75
C SER A 37 1.00 13.07 -6.86
N GLU A 38 -0.17 13.67 -6.68
CA GLU A 38 -0.74 14.60 -7.67
C GLU A 38 -0.33 16.06 -7.43
N ALA A 39 0.21 16.40 -6.25
CA ALA A 39 0.57 17.76 -5.87
C ALA A 39 2.06 17.98 -5.60
N GLY A 40 2.83 16.92 -5.32
CA GLY A 40 4.25 17.01 -4.93
C GLY A 40 4.44 17.49 -3.51
N ALA A 41 4.58 16.55 -2.58
CA ALA A 41 4.87 16.79 -1.18
C ALA A 41 5.58 15.56 -0.58
N PRO A 42 6.35 15.70 0.52
CA PRO A 42 6.90 14.57 1.24
C PRO A 42 5.80 13.58 1.66
N LEU A 43 5.95 12.32 1.27
CA LEU A 43 5.06 11.24 1.66
C LEU A 43 5.53 10.69 3.01
N VAL A 44 4.69 10.79 4.03
CA VAL A 44 4.87 10.07 5.30
C VAL A 44 3.96 8.85 5.30
N LEU A 45 4.53 7.65 5.30
CA LEU A 45 3.80 6.39 5.22
C LEU A 45 4.03 5.56 6.48
N GLN A 46 2.94 5.22 7.18
CA GLN A 46 2.91 4.14 8.16
C GLN A 46 2.49 2.84 7.47
N HIS A 47 3.35 1.83 7.42
CA HIS A 47 3.08 0.55 6.76
C HIS A 47 3.02 -0.62 7.74
N GLY A 48 2.31 -1.68 7.33
CA GLY A 48 2.23 -2.96 8.02
C GLY A 48 3.05 -4.08 7.37
N ILE A 49 4.05 -3.72 6.55
CA ILE A 49 4.97 -4.67 5.91
C ILE A 49 5.92 -5.24 6.97
N ALA A 50 6.10 -6.56 6.97
CA ALA A 50 6.99 -7.24 7.91
C ALA A 50 8.43 -7.28 7.37
N GLY A 51 9.40 -7.02 8.26
CA GLY A 51 10.82 -7.06 7.93
C GLY A 51 11.28 -5.83 7.15
N ALA A 52 12.43 -5.97 6.48
CA ALA A 52 13.01 -4.91 5.66
C ALA A 52 12.18 -4.66 4.39
N ILE A 53 12.16 -3.41 3.95
CA ILE A 53 11.45 -2.96 2.75
C ILE A 53 12.42 -2.54 1.64
N ASP A 54 11.93 -2.53 0.41
CA ASP A 54 12.49 -1.74 -0.68
C ASP A 54 11.49 -0.65 -1.07
N VAL A 55 12.00 0.55 -1.37
CA VAL A 55 11.23 1.67 -1.94
C VAL A 55 11.76 1.94 -3.34
N ARG A 56 10.88 1.86 -4.33
CA ARG A 56 11.20 2.02 -5.75
C ARG A 56 10.22 2.97 -6.44
N ASP A 57 10.60 3.52 -7.57
CA ASP A 57 9.64 4.18 -8.46
C ASP A 57 8.91 3.16 -9.35
N GLU A 58 8.03 3.65 -10.22
CA GLU A 58 7.28 2.83 -11.19
C GLU A 58 8.17 2.10 -12.21
N HIS A 59 9.40 2.57 -12.41
CA HIS A 59 10.41 1.98 -13.29
C HIS A 59 11.34 1.01 -12.53
N GLY A 60 11.09 0.77 -11.24
CA GLY A 60 11.89 -0.12 -10.40
C GLY A 60 13.20 0.50 -9.88
N ARG A 61 13.45 1.79 -10.13
CA ARG A 61 14.64 2.50 -9.63
C ARG A 61 14.47 2.77 -8.14
N ARG A 62 15.54 2.60 -7.36
CA ARG A 62 15.50 2.83 -5.91
C ARG A 62 15.24 4.29 -5.59
N LEU A 63 14.29 4.54 -4.69
CA LEU A 63 14.04 5.85 -4.11
C LEU A 63 14.72 5.96 -2.74
N ARG A 64 15.17 7.16 -2.40
CA ARG A 64 15.65 7.45 -1.05
C ARG A 64 14.45 7.62 -0.12
N TYR A 65 14.60 7.12 1.11
CA TYR A 65 13.64 7.30 2.18
C TYR A 65 14.37 7.41 3.52
N ARG A 66 13.68 7.93 4.52
CA ARG A 66 14.15 7.98 5.91
C ARG A 66 13.16 7.25 6.80
N GLU A 67 13.66 6.41 7.70
CA GLU A 67 12.85 5.85 8.78
C GLU A 67 12.62 6.92 9.84
N THR A 68 11.37 7.17 10.21
CA THR A 68 10.98 8.17 11.21
C THR A 68 10.34 7.55 12.45
N GLY A 69 10.17 6.23 12.45
CA GLY A 69 9.69 5.44 13.58
C GLY A 69 9.36 4.00 13.15
N PRO A 70 8.92 3.14 14.08
CA PRO A 70 8.57 1.75 13.78
C PRO A 70 7.52 1.64 12.67
N GLY A 71 7.91 1.08 11.52
CA GLY A 71 7.05 0.95 10.34
C GLY A 71 6.61 2.28 9.73
N ARG A 72 7.31 3.39 10.04
CA ARG A 72 7.03 4.72 9.50
C ARG A 72 8.22 5.24 8.71
N ILE A 73 7.95 5.64 7.49
CA ILE A 73 8.97 6.18 6.57
C ILE A 73 8.53 7.52 6.01
N GLU A 74 9.50 8.30 5.59
CA GLU A 74 9.31 9.53 4.82
C GLU A 74 10.06 9.42 3.48
N ILE A 75 9.35 9.72 2.39
CA ILE A 75 9.86 9.65 1.02
C ILE A 75 9.69 11.04 0.39
N PRO A 76 10.77 11.69 -0.09
CA PRO A 76 10.65 12.85 -0.96
C PRO A 76 9.97 12.41 -2.26
N LEU A 77 8.81 12.98 -2.56
CA LEU A 77 8.03 12.65 -3.75
C LEU A 77 7.57 13.94 -4.43
N GLY A 78 8.02 14.12 -5.67
CA GLY A 78 7.61 15.22 -6.53
C GLY A 78 6.20 15.02 -7.07
N ARG A 79 5.69 16.06 -7.74
CA ARG A 79 4.43 15.97 -8.47
C ARG A 79 4.55 14.93 -9.58
N ASP A 80 3.49 14.14 -9.75
CA ASP A 80 3.36 13.04 -10.71
C ASP A 80 4.34 11.86 -10.46
N GLU A 81 5.13 11.89 -9.39
CA GLU A 81 6.00 10.78 -9.03
C GLU A 81 5.24 9.70 -8.26
N THR A 82 5.71 8.46 -8.42
CA THR A 82 5.13 7.28 -7.79
C THR A 82 6.17 6.54 -6.96
N ALA A 83 5.80 6.14 -5.75
CA ALA A 83 6.59 5.26 -4.90
C ALA A 83 5.89 3.90 -4.71
N VAL A 84 6.64 2.81 -4.87
CA VAL A 84 6.24 1.43 -4.60
C VAL A 84 7.05 0.93 -3.42
N ILE A 85 6.35 0.51 -2.37
CA ILE A 85 6.90 0.00 -1.12
C ILE A 85 6.51 -1.46 -1.00
N ALA A 86 7.50 -2.35 -0.90
CA ALA A 86 7.29 -3.80 -0.80
C ALA A 86 8.35 -4.44 0.10
N PRO A 87 8.16 -5.69 0.57
CA PRO A 87 9.22 -6.45 1.21
C PRO A 87 10.50 -6.45 0.37
N ARG A 88 11.66 -6.42 1.04
CA ARG A 88 12.94 -6.41 0.36
C ARG A 88 13.09 -7.62 -0.57
N GLY A 89 13.47 -7.36 -1.82
CA GLY A 89 13.61 -8.36 -2.89
C GLY A 89 12.29 -8.82 -3.53
N ALA A 90 11.14 -8.32 -3.10
CA ALA A 90 9.86 -8.66 -3.71
C ALA A 90 9.61 -7.91 -5.03
N HIS A 91 8.96 -8.60 -5.96
CA HIS A 91 8.45 -8.07 -7.23
C HIS A 91 6.94 -8.36 -7.31
N PRO A 92 6.10 -7.58 -6.60
CA PRO A 92 4.66 -7.84 -6.57
C PRO A 92 3.97 -7.44 -7.88
N ASP A 93 2.90 -8.16 -8.22
CA ASP A 93 1.89 -7.68 -9.16
C ASP A 93 1.07 -6.57 -8.48
N LEU A 94 1.10 -5.37 -9.07
CA LEU A 94 0.50 -4.15 -8.49
C LEU A 94 -0.97 -3.96 -8.91
N ARG A 95 -1.59 -4.95 -9.53
CA ARG A 95 -3.01 -4.93 -9.88
C ARG A 95 -3.86 -5.26 -8.65
N PRO A 96 -5.05 -4.64 -8.53
CA PRO A 96 -6.05 -5.09 -7.58
C PRO A 96 -6.42 -6.55 -7.85
N ARG A 97 -6.78 -7.27 -6.80
CA ARG A 97 -7.22 -8.66 -6.89
C ARG A 97 -8.47 -8.88 -6.07
N ASP A 98 -9.19 -9.92 -6.42
CA ASP A 98 -10.24 -10.44 -5.55
C ASP A 98 -9.63 -10.99 -4.25
N VAL A 99 -10.34 -10.74 -3.16
CA VAL A 99 -9.98 -11.22 -1.83
C VAL A 99 -11.13 -12.05 -1.27
N PRO A 100 -10.85 -13.11 -0.50
CA PRO A 100 -11.90 -13.90 0.12
C PRO A 100 -12.74 -13.05 1.08
N ALA A 101 -14.05 -13.30 1.10
CA ALA A 101 -14.93 -12.74 2.12
C ALA A 101 -14.55 -13.29 3.50
N VAL A 102 -14.84 -12.51 4.53
CA VAL A 102 -14.63 -12.93 5.92
C VAL A 102 -15.89 -13.64 6.41
N GLY A 103 -15.81 -14.96 6.58
CA GLY A 103 -16.95 -15.80 6.98
C GLY A 103 -17.93 -16.07 5.83
N ASP A 104 -19.15 -16.47 6.18
CA ASP A 104 -20.22 -16.69 5.21
C ASP A 104 -20.70 -15.35 4.65
N ALA A 105 -20.53 -15.15 3.34
CA ALA A 105 -20.99 -13.96 2.66
C ALA A 105 -21.96 -14.35 1.53
N LYS A 106 -23.15 -13.76 1.55
CA LYS A 106 -24.07 -13.84 0.42
C LYS A 106 -23.61 -12.90 -0.69
N PRO A 107 -23.72 -13.30 -1.96
CA PRO A 107 -23.52 -12.38 -3.07
C PRO A 107 -24.36 -11.12 -2.87
N TRP A 108 -23.73 -9.95 -3.01
CA TRP A 108 -24.37 -8.64 -2.91
C TRP A 108 -24.98 -8.28 -1.56
N GLY A 109 -24.69 -9.04 -0.48
CA GLY A 109 -25.21 -8.75 0.85
C GLY A 109 -26.73 -8.89 1.00
N LEU A 110 -27.37 -9.69 0.13
CA LEU A 110 -28.80 -9.91 0.18
C LEU A 110 -29.24 -10.54 1.52
N PRO A 111 -30.37 -10.12 2.10
CA PRO A 111 -30.97 -10.81 3.25
C PRO A 111 -31.46 -12.23 2.87
N ASP A 112 -31.89 -13.01 3.86
CA ASP A 112 -32.67 -14.24 3.63
C ASP A 112 -34.07 -13.94 3.08
#